data_AF-A7RF12-F1
#
_entry.id   AF-A7RF12-F1
#
_cell.length_a   1.000
_cell.length_b   1.000
_cell.length_c   1.000
_cell.angle_alpha   90.00
_cell.angle_beta   90.00
_cell.angle_gamma   90.00
#
_symmetry.space_group_name_H-M   'P 1'
#
loop_
_entity.id
_entity.type
_entity.pdbx_description
1 polymer ?
#
loop_
_entity_poly.entity_id
_entity_poly.type
_entity_poly.pdbx_seq_one_letter_code
_entity_poly.pdbx_strand_id
1 'polypeptide(L)' 'IPRKCIKLAADQINESLTIIFNQSLLEGTFIEKFKISKLTPVDKGGQELDPFNYRPISTLSALA' A
#
# COMPACT_ATOMS: atom_id res chain seq x y z
N ILE A 1 1.69 -5.36 -9.97
CA ILE A 1 2.70 -5.04 -11.02
C ILE A 1 4.12 -5.24 -10.47
N PRO A 2 5.13 -5.71 -11.23
CA PRO A 2 6.49 -5.82 -10.72
C PRO A 2 7.03 -4.48 -10.19
N ARG A 3 7.59 -4.47 -8.98
CA ARG A 3 8.05 -3.24 -8.29
C ARG A 3 9.04 -2.42 -9.14
N LYS A 4 9.87 -3.08 -9.95
CA LYS A 4 10.81 -2.43 -10.86
C LYS A 4 10.09 -1.58 -11.92
N CYS A 5 9.01 -2.10 -12.49
CA CYS A 5 8.23 -1.38 -13.51
C CYS A 5 7.57 -0.13 -12.93
N ILE A 6 6.99 -0.23 -11.73
CA ILE A 6 6.40 0.94 -11.05
C ILE A 6 7.45 2.03 -10.81
N LYS A 7 8.65 1.65 -10.35
CA LYS A 7 9.74 2.60 -10.11
C LYS A 7 10.17 3.32 -11.39
N LEU A 8 10.24 2.61 -12.51
CA LEU A 8 10.61 3.19 -13.80
C LEU A 8 9.54 4.15 -14.34
N ALA A 9 8.26 3.85 -14.09
CA ALA A 9 7.14 4.66 -14.54
C ALA A 9 6.79 5.82 -13.58
N ALA A 10 7.44 5.92 -12.41
CA ALA A 10 7.05 6.83 -11.34
C ALA A 10 6.95 8.29 -11.80
N ASP A 11 7.92 8.76 -12.58
CA ASP A 11 7.95 10.13 -13.09
C ASP A 11 6.82 10.43 -14.09
N GLN A 12 6.34 9.40 -14.80
CA GLN A 12 5.27 9.56 -15.78
C GLN A 12 3.88 9.51 -15.16
N ILE A 13 3.74 8.81 -14.02
CA ILE A 13 2.42 8.58 -13.40
C ILE A 13 2.18 9.46 -12.17
N ASN A 14 3.19 10.13 -11.62
CA ASN A 14 3.04 10.89 -10.37
C ASN A 14 1.98 11.98 -10.49
N GLU A 15 1.99 12.76 -11.57
CA GLU A 15 1.10 13.92 -11.72
C GLU A 15 -0.37 13.48 -11.76
N SER A 16 -0.67 12.49 -12.59
CA SER A 16 -2.03 11.94 -12.70
C SER A 16 -2.52 11.35 -11.37
N LEU A 17 -1.66 10.64 -10.64
CA LEU A 17 -2.01 10.07 -9.34
C LEU A 17 -2.24 11.16 -8.29
N THR A 18 -1.44 12.21 -8.28
CA THR A 18 -1.60 13.34 -7.37
C THR A 18 -2.93 14.05 -7.60
N ILE A 19 -3.31 14.30 -8.85
CA ILE A 19 -4.60 14.92 -9.19
C ILE A 19 -5.75 14.06 -8.68
N ILE A 20 -5.74 12.76 -8.99
CA ILE A 20 -6.80 11.83 -8.57
C ILE A 20 -6.88 11.75 -7.04
N PHE A 21 -5.74 11.67 -6.35
CA PHE A 21 -5.71 11.57 -4.90
C PHE A 21 -6.24 12.85 -4.24
N ASN A 22 -5.82 14.02 -4.70
CA ASN A 22 -6.31 15.30 -4.18
C ASN A 22 -7.82 15.47 -4.41
N GLN A 23 -8.32 15.07 -5.59
CA GLN A 23 -9.76 15.09 -5.86
C GLN A 23 -10.52 14.20 -4.87
N SER A 24 -10.01 13.00 -4.60
CA SER A 24 -10.63 12.08 -3.63
C SER A 24 -10.71 12.66 -2.22
N LEU A 25 -9.70 13.44 -1.81
CA LEU A 25 -9.70 14.14 -0.53
C LEU A 25 -10.73 15.27 -0.49
N LEU A 26 -10.84 16.07 -1.56
CA LEU A 26 -11.78 17.19 -1.65
C LEU A 26 -13.23 16.72 -1.65
N GLU A 27 -13.53 15.63 -2.39
CA GLU A 27 -14.88 15.07 -2.49
C GLU A 27 -15.23 14.13 -1.33
N GLY A 28 -14.26 13.77 -0.49
CA GLY A 28 -14.40 12.74 0.55
C GLY A 28 -14.71 11.35 -0.01
N THR A 29 -14.50 11.13 -1.31
CA THR A 29 -14.86 9.90 -2.02
C THR A 29 -13.59 9.22 -2.52
N PHE A 30 -13.31 8.04 -1.98
CA PHE A 30 -12.07 7.30 -2.27
C PHE A 30 -12.32 6.10 -3.19
N ILE A 31 -11.41 5.88 -4.13
CA ILE A 31 -11.38 4.67 -4.95
C ILE A 31 -11.17 3.46 -4.03
N GLU A 32 -11.94 2.39 -4.23
CA GLU A 32 -11.86 1.18 -3.39
C GLU A 32 -10.44 0.63 -3.23
N LYS A 33 -9.64 0.66 -4.30
CA LYS A 33 -8.24 0.21 -4.27
C LYS A 33 -7.37 0.99 -3.27
N PHE A 34 -7.64 2.28 -3.05
CA PHE A 34 -6.89 3.09 -2.08
C PHE A 34 -7.22 2.75 -0.62
N LYS A 35 -8.32 2.05 -0.38
CA LYS A 35 -8.75 1.64 0.97
C LYS A 35 -8.13 0.31 1.39
N ILE A 36 -7.54 -0.44 0.44
CA ILE A 36 -7.00 -1.78 0.67
C ILE A 36 -5.51 -1.68 1.01
N SER A 37 -5.12 -2.31 2.12
CA SER A 37 -3.72 -2.48 2.49
C SER A 37 -3.33 -3.96 2.52
N LYS A 38 -2.06 -4.25 2.23
CA LYS A 38 -1.51 -5.59 2.39
C LYS A 38 -0.98 -5.74 3.81
N LEU A 39 -1.48 -6.72 4.53
CA LEU A 39 -0.96 -7.11 5.84
C LEU A 39 0.13 -8.18 5.68
N THR A 40 1.31 -7.91 6.23
CA THR A 40 2.43 -8.84 6.24
C THR A 40 2.86 -9.09 7.69
N PRO A 41 2.67 -10.31 8.23
CA PRO A 41 3.22 -10.69 9.52
C PRO A 41 4.75 -10.71 9.44
N VAL A 42 5.41 -10.00 10.34
CA VAL A 42 6.88 -10.00 10.47
C VAL A 42 7.24 -10.67 11.78
N ASP A 43 8.02 -11.74 11.69
CA ASP A 43 8.50 -12.51 12.85
C ASP A 43 9.34 -11.62 13.78
N LYS A 44 9.06 -11.68 15.09
CA LYS A 44 9.87 -11.04 16.13
C LYS A 44 10.72 -12.04 16.94
N GLY A 45 10.71 -13.31 16.54
CA GLY A 45 11.31 -14.45 17.24
C GLY A 45 10.35 -15.06 18.27
N GLY A 46 10.64 -16.30 18.67
CA GLY A 46 9.83 -17.07 19.63
C GLY A 46 9.31 -18.37 19.04
N GLN A 47 8.17 -18.83 19.53
CA GLN A 47 7.51 -20.03 19.01
C GLN A 47 6.79 -19.73 17.69
N GLU A 48 7.08 -20.48 16.64
CA GLU A 48 6.62 -20.21 15.27
C GLU A 48 5.09 -20.26 15.10
N LEU A 49 4.41 -21.09 15.89
CA LEU A 49 2.95 -21.28 15.83
C LEU A 49 2.18 -20.30 16.71
N ASP A 50 2.88 -19.49 17.50
CA ASP A 50 2.26 -18.48 18.35
C ASP A 50 2.09 -17.17 17.56
N PRO A 51 0.84 -16.77 17.22
CA PRO A 51 0.58 -15.56 16.44
C PRO A 51 1.03 -14.28 17.14
N PHE A 52 1.19 -14.28 18.47
CA PHE A 52 1.71 -13.14 19.22
C PHE A 52 3.19 -12.87 18.92
N ASN A 53 3.90 -13.83 18.31
CA ASN A 53 5.29 -13.70 17.86
C ASN A 53 5.44 -13.01 16.49
N TYR A 54 4.36 -12.47 15.93
CA TYR A 54 4.41 -11.71 14.69
C TYR A 54 3.88 -10.29 14.88
N ARG A 55 4.57 -9.34 14.25
CA ARG A 55 4.13 -7.95 14.13
C ARG A 55 3.30 -7.83 12.85
N PRO A 56 2.03 -7.42 12.90
CA PRO A 56 1.26 -7.15 11.69
C PRO A 56 1.74 -5.81 11.09
N ILE A 57 2.41 -5.86 9.94
CA ILE A 57 2.78 -4.66 9.18
C ILE A 57 1.75 -4.44 8.09
N SER A 58 1.05 -3.31 8.14
CA SER A 58 0.20 -2.85 7.05
C SER A 58 1.01 -2.00 6.08
N THR A 59 1.10 -2.44 4.83
CA THR A 59 1.69 -1.65 3.73
C THR A 59 0.58 -1.16 2.82
N LEU A 60 0.43 0.17 2.75
CA LEU A 60 -0.46 0.83 1.82
C LEU A 60 0.27 1.06 0.50
N SER A 61 -0.31 0.60 -0.62
CA SER A 61 0.20 0.90 -1.95
C SER A 61 -0.88 1.60 -2.76
N ALA A 62 -0.54 2.72 -3.39
CA ALA A 62 -1.41 3.38 -4.37
C ALA A 62 -1.46 2.62 -5.71
N LEU A 63 -0.53 1.69 -5.94
CA LEU A 63 -0.33 0.96 -7.19
C LEU A 63 -0.07 -0.52 -6.86
N ALA A 64 -1.10 -1.37 -7.01
CA ALA A 64 -1.01 -2.80 -6.75
C ALA A 64 -0.40 -3.59 -7.93
#